data_AF-A0A2D2LYL2-F1
#
_entry.id   AF-A0A2D2LYL2-F1
#
_cell.length_a   1.000
_cell.length_b   1.000
_cell.length_c   1.000
_cell.angle_alpha   90.00
_cell.angle_beta   90.00
_cell.angle_gamma   90.00
#
_symmetry.space_group_name_H-M   'P 1'
#
loop_
_entity.id
_entity.type
_entity.pdbx_description
1 polymer ?
#
loop_
_entity_poly.entity_id
_entity_poly.type
_entity_poly.pdbx_seq_one_letter_code
_entity_poly.pdbx_strand_id
1 'polypeptide(L)'
;MKSQTLRMKAYELGVLTSYSRPRVSNDNPFAEALFRTVKYAPSFPEHGFDSLDNARVWVNGFVGWYNAEHKHSGLNFVTPNERHTLKDGDILARRESVLVMAKQVNPARWNGRAVRNCSPVEPTALNPVRLSSRVNATEVLVA
;
A
#
# COMPACT_ATOMS: atom_id res chain seq x y z
N MET A 1 8.79 26.82 13.72
CA MET A 1 9.80 25.77 13.97
C MET A 1 10.66 25.65 12.72
N LYS A 2 11.98 25.90 12.76
CA LYS A 2 12.84 25.79 11.57
C LYS A 2 13.19 24.31 11.34
N SER A 3 12.83 23.76 10.17
CA SER A 3 13.06 22.33 9.81
C SER A 3 14.48 22.01 9.34
N GLN A 4 15.41 22.97 9.42
CA GLN A 4 16.79 22.81 8.91
C GLN A 4 17.45 21.54 9.46
N THR A 5 17.24 21.21 10.74
CA THR A 5 17.82 20.01 11.36
C THR A 5 17.28 18.70 10.76
N LEU A 6 15.98 18.62 10.46
CA LEU A 6 15.38 17.43 9.82
C LEU A 6 15.85 17.26 8.38
N ARG A 7 15.90 18.35 7.61
CA ARG A 7 16.36 18.33 6.21
C ARG A 7 17.83 17.93 6.11
N MET A 8 18.68 18.46 6.99
CA MET A 8 20.09 18.06 7.05
C MET A 8 20.21 16.56 7.39
N LYS A 9 19.43 16.07 8.35
CA LYS A 9 19.46 14.64 8.68
C LYS A 9 19.00 13.75 7.52
N ALA A 10 17.98 14.16 6.78
CA ALA A 10 17.55 13.44 5.57
C ALA A 10 18.68 13.35 4.55
N TYR A 11 19.40 14.46 4.30
CA TYR A 11 20.55 14.46 3.40
C TYR A 11 21.72 13.59 3.89
N GLU A 12 22.03 13.60 5.18
CA GLU A 12 23.03 12.69 5.76
C GLU A 12 22.66 11.21 5.54
N LEU A 13 21.37 10.88 5.59
CA LEU A 13 20.86 9.53 5.36
C LEU A 13 20.66 9.20 3.86
N GLY A 14 21.04 10.11 2.95
CA GLY A 14 20.83 9.92 1.51
C GLY A 14 19.36 10.04 1.06
N VAL A 15 18.47 10.54 1.91
CA VAL A 15 17.04 10.70 1.62
C VAL A 15 16.79 12.05 0.93
N LEU A 16 16.33 11.99 -0.32
CA LEU A 16 15.90 13.16 -1.07
C LEU A 16 14.54 13.65 -0.56
N THR A 17 14.46 14.93 -0.21
CA THR A 17 13.20 15.55 0.23
C THR A 17 12.40 16.06 -0.98
N SER A 18 11.16 15.60 -1.11
CA SER A 18 10.16 16.18 -2.01
C SER A 18 9.02 16.79 -1.20
N TYR A 19 8.46 17.91 -1.67
CA TYR A 19 7.41 18.63 -0.98
C TYR A 19 6.17 18.71 -1.87
N SER A 20 5.00 18.54 -1.26
CA SER A 20 3.73 18.79 -1.91
C SER A 20 3.60 20.25 -2.34
N ARG A 21 2.81 20.47 -3.38
CA ARG A 21 2.48 21.81 -3.86
C ARG A 21 1.82 22.64 -2.75
N PRO A 22 2.17 23.94 -2.62
CA PRO A 22 1.56 24.80 -1.63
C PRO A 22 0.02 24.80 -1.73
N ARG A 23 -0.65 24.58 -0.60
CA ARG A 23 -2.12 24.56 -0.47
C ARG A 23 -2.84 23.47 -1.28
N VAL A 24 -2.17 22.35 -1.58
CA VAL A 24 -2.77 21.17 -2.20
C VAL A 24 -2.72 20.01 -1.20
N SER A 25 -3.79 19.80 -0.44
CA SER A 25 -3.84 18.77 0.61
C SER A 25 -3.84 17.35 0.05
N ASN A 26 -4.36 17.15 -1.15
CA ASN A 26 -4.46 15.83 -1.80
C ASN A 26 -3.28 15.52 -2.73
N ASP A 27 -2.17 16.25 -2.64
CA ASP A 27 -1.01 16.06 -3.52
C ASP A 27 -0.30 14.72 -3.26
N ASN A 28 -0.50 14.11 -2.09
CA ASN A 28 -0.07 12.74 -1.78
C ASN A 28 -1.29 11.83 -1.51
N PRO A 29 -1.93 11.30 -2.57
CA PRO A 29 -3.14 10.48 -2.42
C PRO A 29 -2.89 9.19 -1.63
N PHE A 30 -1.65 8.67 -1.61
CA PHE A 30 -1.32 7.44 -0.88
C PHE A 30 -1.34 7.63 0.64
N ALA A 31 -0.74 8.72 1.13
CA ALA A 31 -0.77 9.04 2.56
C ALA A 31 -2.20 9.33 3.04
N GLU A 32 -2.99 10.06 2.24
CA GLU A 32 -4.39 10.34 2.56
C GLU A 32 -5.25 9.07 2.60
N ALA A 33 -5.04 8.14 1.65
CA ALA A 33 -5.71 6.84 1.66
C ALA A 33 -5.37 6.05 2.92
N LEU A 34 -4.10 6.05 3.36
CA LEU A 34 -3.69 5.40 4.60
C LEU A 34 -4.36 6.04 5.83
N PHE A 35 -4.38 7.37 5.93
CA PHE A 35 -5.05 8.06 7.05
C PHE A 35 -6.55 7.77 7.10
N ARG A 36 -7.19 7.64 5.94
CA ARG A 36 -8.56 7.15 5.88
C ARG A 36 -8.63 5.74 6.45
N THR A 37 -7.80 4.80 5.99
CA THR A 37 -7.81 3.42 6.49
C THR A 37 -7.61 3.33 8.01
N VAL A 38 -6.73 4.15 8.59
CA VAL A 38 -6.54 4.23 10.05
C VAL A 38 -7.86 4.59 10.75
N LYS A 39 -8.57 5.63 10.27
CA LYS A 39 -9.81 6.12 10.88
C LYS A 39 -10.99 5.17 10.74
N TYR A 40 -11.00 4.35 9.69
CA TYR A 40 -12.06 3.39 9.42
C TYR A 40 -11.65 1.95 9.80
N ALA A 41 -10.53 1.78 10.51
CA ALA A 41 -10.13 0.48 11.04
C ALA A 41 -11.18 -0.01 12.04
N PRO A 42 -11.52 -1.31 12.07
CA PRO A 42 -12.52 -1.83 13.01
C PRO A 42 -12.21 -1.56 14.49
N SER A 43 -10.93 -1.42 14.83
CA SER A 43 -10.46 -1.15 16.18
C SER A 43 -10.32 0.34 16.50
N PHE A 44 -10.73 1.26 15.62
CA PHE A 44 -10.50 2.69 15.80
C PHE A 44 -11.10 3.22 17.12
N PRO A 45 -10.34 3.96 17.93
CA PRO A 45 -10.79 4.41 19.23
C PRO A 45 -11.65 5.67 19.08
N GLU A 46 -12.96 5.48 18.97
CA GLU A 46 -13.93 6.57 18.77
C GLU A 46 -13.88 7.65 19.86
N HIS A 47 -13.54 7.27 21.10
CA HIS A 47 -13.43 8.18 22.24
C HIS A 47 -12.01 8.72 22.47
N GLY A 48 -11.06 8.40 21.59
CA GLY A 48 -9.66 8.80 21.73
C GLY A 48 -8.87 7.90 22.70
N PHE A 49 -7.78 8.45 23.24
CA PHE A 49 -6.85 7.71 24.11
C PHE A 49 -6.69 8.41 25.46
N ASP A 50 -6.71 7.63 26.54
CA ASP A 50 -6.51 8.14 27.90
C ASP A 50 -5.04 8.50 28.20
N SER A 51 -4.10 7.97 27.41
CA SER A 51 -2.68 8.21 27.58
C SER A 51 -1.91 8.07 26.26
N LEU A 52 -0.71 8.66 26.22
CA LEU A 52 0.21 8.51 25.09
C LEU A 52 0.61 7.04 24.87
N ASP A 53 0.75 6.27 25.95
CA ASP A 53 1.15 4.87 25.86
C ASP A 53 0.03 4.00 25.27
N ASN A 54 -1.22 4.27 25.63
CA ASN A 54 -2.38 3.62 25.00
C ASN A 54 -2.45 3.94 23.50
N ALA A 55 -2.17 5.19 23.12
CA ALA A 55 -2.09 5.58 21.71
C ALA A 55 -0.99 4.81 20.96
N ARG A 56 0.20 4.68 21.55
CA ARG A 56 1.33 3.93 20.96
C ARG A 56 1.02 2.45 20.80
N VAL A 57 0.45 1.82 21.83
CA VAL A 57 0.05 0.40 21.79
C VAL A 57 -0.96 0.18 20.66
N TRP A 58 -1.98 1.05 20.58
CA TRP A 58 -2.99 0.94 19.53
C TRP A 58 -2.41 1.13 18.13
N VAL A 59 -1.59 2.16 17.92
CA VAL A 59 -0.97 2.43 16.60
C VAL A 59 -0.07 1.25 16.18
N ASN A 60 0.71 0.69 17.09
CA ASN A 60 1.53 -0.50 16.80
C ASN A 60 0.66 -1.70 16.43
N GLY A 61 -0.44 -1.92 17.14
CA GLY A 61 -1.43 -2.95 16.81
C GLY A 61 -2.03 -2.73 15.42
N PHE A 62 -2.43 -1.49 15.10
CA PHE A 62 -2.94 -1.13 13.78
C PHE A 62 -1.91 -1.40 12.68
N VAL A 63 -0.64 -1.03 12.87
CA VAL A 63 0.42 -1.26 11.88
C VAL A 63 0.64 -2.76 11.64
N GLY A 64 0.65 -3.57 12.71
CA GLY A 64 0.74 -5.03 12.62
C GLY A 64 -0.41 -5.61 11.82
N TRP A 65 -1.64 -5.28 12.21
CA TRP A 65 -2.85 -5.73 11.52
C TRP A 65 -2.90 -5.28 10.05
N TYR A 66 -2.64 -4.00 9.77
CA TYR A 66 -2.73 -3.44 8.42
C TYR A 66 -1.73 -4.11 7.48
N ASN A 67 -0.50 -4.34 7.95
CA ASN A 67 0.54 -4.91 7.10
C ASN A 67 0.41 -6.43 6.94
N ALA A 68 0.03 -7.17 8.00
CA ALA A 68 0.13 -8.62 8.02
C ALA A 68 -1.21 -9.37 7.90
N GLU A 69 -2.34 -8.73 8.18
CA GLU A 69 -3.65 -9.39 8.24
C GLU A 69 -4.66 -8.78 7.26
N HIS A 70 -4.68 -7.44 7.16
CA HIS A 70 -5.62 -6.73 6.31
C HIS A 70 -5.41 -7.05 4.83
N LYS A 71 -6.38 -7.75 4.22
CA LYS A 71 -6.38 -8.02 2.77
C LYS A 71 -6.90 -6.78 2.03
N HIS A 72 -5.98 -6.06 1.37
CA HIS A 72 -6.27 -4.77 0.75
C HIS A 72 -6.97 -4.97 -0.61
N SER A 73 -8.16 -4.39 -0.79
CA SER A 73 -8.96 -4.58 -2.01
C SER A 73 -8.25 -4.07 -3.28
N GLY A 74 -7.53 -2.95 -3.16
CA GLY A 74 -6.70 -2.39 -4.23
C GLY A 74 -5.47 -3.22 -4.58
N LEU A 75 -5.13 -4.23 -3.77
CA LEU A 75 -4.05 -5.20 -4.02
C LEU A 75 -4.63 -6.57 -4.39
N ASN A 76 -5.84 -6.62 -4.94
CA ASN A 76 -6.55 -7.88 -5.20
C ASN A 76 -6.62 -8.79 -3.95
N PHE A 77 -6.81 -8.23 -2.76
CA PHE A 77 -6.90 -8.96 -1.50
C PHE A 77 -5.65 -9.79 -1.16
N VAL A 78 -4.46 -9.26 -1.42
CA VAL A 78 -3.25 -9.62 -0.66
C VAL A 78 -3.00 -8.59 0.43
N THR A 79 -2.15 -8.93 1.40
CA THR A 79 -1.71 -7.98 2.43
C THR A 79 -0.67 -7.03 1.87
N PRO A 80 -0.54 -5.82 2.44
CA PRO A 80 0.56 -4.91 2.12
C PRO A 80 1.94 -5.58 2.27
N ASN A 81 2.16 -6.41 3.30
CA ASN A 81 3.44 -7.09 3.48
C ASN A 81 3.71 -8.20 2.44
N GLU A 82 2.69 -8.96 2.03
CA GLU A 82 2.82 -9.92 0.93
C GLU A 82 3.22 -9.22 -0.38
N ARG A 83 2.63 -8.04 -0.67
CA ARG A 83 3.03 -7.22 -1.82
C ARG A 83 4.45 -6.67 -1.67
N HIS A 84 4.77 -6.11 -0.51
CA HIS A 84 6.08 -5.51 -0.23
C HIS A 84 7.22 -6.53 -0.36
N THR A 85 6.98 -7.78 0.04
CA THR A 85 7.94 -8.88 -0.07
C THR A 85 7.84 -9.66 -1.39
N LEU A 86 7.11 -9.13 -2.39
CA LEU A 86 6.95 -9.68 -3.74
C LEU A 86 6.34 -11.09 -3.79
N LYS A 87 5.61 -11.50 -2.74
CA LYS A 87 4.91 -12.79 -2.66
C LYS A 87 3.54 -12.77 -3.34
N ASP A 88 3.07 -11.59 -3.74
CA ASP A 88 1.73 -11.39 -4.29
C ASP A 88 1.52 -12.15 -5.60
N GLY A 89 2.55 -12.23 -6.47
CA GLY A 89 2.50 -13.00 -7.72
C GLY A 89 2.10 -14.46 -7.51
N ASP A 90 2.83 -15.17 -6.67
CA ASP A 90 2.58 -16.60 -6.40
C ASP A 90 1.25 -16.85 -5.69
N ILE A 91 0.83 -15.93 -4.82
CA ILE A 91 -0.47 -16.01 -4.13
C ILE A 91 -1.61 -15.86 -5.13
N LEU A 92 -1.50 -14.87 -6.02
CA LEU A 92 -2.55 -14.54 -6.96
C LEU A 92 -2.65 -15.59 -8.08
N ALA A 93 -1.53 -16.12 -8.60
CA ALA A 93 -1.53 -17.19 -9.59
C ALA A 93 -2.21 -18.48 -9.06
N ARG A 94 -1.91 -18.86 -7.80
CA ARG A 94 -2.60 -19.99 -7.14
C ARG A 94 -4.09 -19.74 -6.99
N ARG A 95 -4.48 -18.51 -6.61
CA ARG A 95 -5.88 -18.13 -6.46
C ARG A 95 -6.63 -18.20 -7.79
N GLU A 96 -6.03 -17.73 -8.87
CA GLU A 96 -6.63 -17.80 -10.20
C GLU A 96 -6.93 -19.25 -10.60
N SER A 97 -5.95 -20.15 -10.39
CA SER A 97 -6.11 -21.57 -10.69
C SER A 97 -7.30 -22.19 -9.93
N VAL A 98 -7.43 -21.88 -8.64
CA VAL A 98 -8.58 -22.32 -7.82
C VAL A 98 -9.90 -21.78 -8.36
N LEU A 99 -9.97 -20.50 -8.71
CA LEU A 99 -11.19 -19.89 -9.24
C LEU A 99 -11.57 -20.46 -10.62
N VAL A 100 -10.59 -20.74 -11.47
CA VAL A 100 -10.82 -21.35 -12.79
C VAL A 100 -11.35 -22.78 -12.62
N MET A 101 -10.74 -23.60 -11.77
CA MET A 101 -11.23 -24.94 -11.46
C MET A 101 -12.65 -24.91 -10.88
N ALA A 102 -12.92 -24.01 -9.93
CA ALA A 102 -14.26 -23.86 -9.35
C ALA A 102 -15.31 -23.45 -10.39
N LYS A 103 -14.94 -22.57 -11.35
CA LYS A 103 -15.80 -22.18 -12.45
C LYS A 103 -16.07 -23.33 -13.42
N GLN A 104 -15.07 -24.18 -13.70
CA GLN A 104 -15.25 -25.37 -14.55
C GLN A 104 -16.23 -26.37 -13.91
N VAL A 105 -16.15 -26.57 -12.59
CA VAL A 105 -17.05 -27.48 -11.85
C VAL A 105 -18.48 -26.94 -11.80
N ASN A 106 -18.66 -25.63 -11.62
CA ASN A 106 -19.99 -25.02 -11.55
C ASN A 106 -20.05 -23.69 -12.34
N PRO A 107 -20.18 -23.75 -13.68
CA PRO A 107 -20.15 -22.56 -14.53
C PRO A 107 -21.35 -21.63 -14.31
N ALA A 108 -22.49 -22.18 -13.88
CA ALA A 108 -23.71 -21.41 -13.62
C ALA A 108 -23.50 -20.32 -12.56
N ARG A 109 -22.65 -20.54 -11.55
CA ARG A 109 -22.34 -19.53 -10.51
C ARG A 109 -21.73 -18.24 -11.09
N TRP A 110 -21.08 -18.32 -12.25
CA TRP A 110 -20.45 -17.16 -12.89
C TRP A 110 -21.37 -16.44 -13.90
N ASN A 111 -22.47 -17.05 -14.33
CA ASN A 111 -23.37 -16.47 -15.35
C ASN A 111 -22.59 -15.97 -16.59
N GLY A 112 -21.65 -16.77 -17.09
CA GLY A 112 -20.79 -16.42 -18.23
C GLY A 112 -19.64 -15.45 -17.92
N ARG A 113 -19.59 -14.81 -16.75
CA ARG A 113 -18.50 -13.87 -16.38
C ARG A 113 -17.16 -14.57 -16.23
N ALA A 114 -16.07 -13.87 -16.53
CA ALA A 114 -14.71 -14.31 -16.22
C ALA A 114 -14.52 -14.50 -14.69
N VAL A 115 -13.46 -15.22 -14.32
CA VAL A 115 -13.02 -15.26 -12.92
C VAL A 115 -12.53 -13.87 -12.49
N ARG A 116 -12.46 -13.62 -11.18
CA ARG A 116 -11.97 -12.35 -10.64
C ARG A 116 -10.54 -12.08 -11.11
N ASN A 117 -10.23 -10.82 -11.40
CA ASN A 117 -8.86 -10.39 -11.65
C ASN A 117 -7.91 -10.82 -10.51
N CYS A 118 -6.89 -11.60 -10.88
CA CYS A 118 -5.82 -12.07 -10.02
C CYS A 118 -4.44 -11.65 -10.58
N SER A 119 -4.37 -10.55 -11.33
CA SER A 119 -3.07 -10.01 -11.75
C SER A 119 -2.41 -9.24 -10.60
N PRO A 120 -1.08 -9.33 -10.45
CA PRO A 120 -0.32 -8.44 -9.57
C PRO A 120 -0.55 -6.97 -9.91
N VAL A 121 -0.44 -6.10 -8.91
CA VAL A 121 -0.57 -4.65 -9.12
C VAL A 121 0.77 -4.06 -9.52
N GLU A 122 0.79 -3.35 -10.63
CA GLU A 122 1.99 -2.67 -11.13
C GLU A 122 2.55 -1.66 -10.12
N PRO A 123 3.88 -1.47 -10.08
CA PRO A 123 4.50 -0.43 -9.27
C PRO A 123 3.89 0.94 -9.59
N THR A 124 3.61 1.72 -8.55
CA THR A 124 3.12 3.10 -8.70
C THR A 124 4.04 4.04 -7.93
N ALA A 125 4.40 5.17 -8.55
CA ALA A 125 5.26 6.18 -7.95
C ALA A 125 4.51 7.52 -7.83
N LEU A 126 4.69 8.22 -6.70
CA LEU A 126 4.14 9.56 -6.47
C LEU A 126 4.73 10.58 -7.45
N ASN A 127 6.03 10.47 -7.71
CA ASN A 127 6.77 11.28 -8.66
C ASN A 127 7.43 10.34 -9.68
N PRO A 128 6.71 9.92 -10.74
CA PRO A 128 7.27 9.00 -11.72
C PRO A 128 8.45 9.63 -12.42
N VAL A 129 9.60 8.95 -12.39
CA VAL A 129 10.78 9.36 -13.16
C VAL A 129 10.44 9.24 -14.64
N ARG A 130 10.50 10.34 -15.38
CA ARG A 130 10.43 10.27 -16.84
C ARG A 130 11.70 9.61 -17.34
N LEU A 131 11.57 8.48 -18.02
CA LEU A 131 12.67 7.85 -18.73
C LEU A 131 13.24 8.88 -19.71
N SER A 132 14.47 9.31 -19.47
CA SER A 132 15.26 10.11 -20.41
C SER A 132 16.39 9.22 -20.92
N SER A 133 17.00 9.57 -22.05
CA SER A 133 18.14 8.85 -22.62
C SER A 133 19.38 8.74 -21.70
N ARG A 134 19.32 9.30 -20.49
CA ARG A 134 20.38 9.32 -19.48
C ARG A 134 20.09 8.47 -18.22
N VAL A 135 18.91 7.86 -18.10
CA VAL A 135 18.53 7.05 -16.91
C VAL A 135 17.88 5.73 -17.36
N ASN A 136 18.51 4.61 -17.02
CA ASN A 136 18.02 3.28 -17.37
C ASN A 136 16.89 2.84 -16.41
N ALA A 137 15.88 2.15 -16.93
CA ALA A 137 14.69 1.73 -16.19
C ALA A 137 14.99 0.84 -14.95
N THR A 138 16.12 0.13 -14.97
CA THR A 138 16.54 -0.77 -13.89
C THR A 138 16.96 -0.03 -12.61
N GLU A 139 17.32 1.25 -12.69
CA GLU A 139 17.70 2.06 -11.52
C GLU A 139 16.49 2.62 -10.75
N VAL A 140 15.30 2.63 -11.38
CA VAL A 140 14.07 3.23 -10.82
C VAL A 140 13.30 2.23 -9.95
N LEU A 141 13.54 0.93 -10.10
CA LEU A 141 12.79 -0.15 -9.44
C LEU A 141 13.37 -0.59 -8.09
N VAL A 142 14.48 -0.01 -7.64
CA VAL A 142 15.21 -0.42 -6.41
C VAL A 142 15.03 0.59 -5.26
N ALA A 143 14.14 1.57 -5.39
CA ALA A 143 13.83 2.53 -4.32
C ALA A 143 12.42 2.33 -3.76
#